data_AF-A0A834I1A3-F1
#
_entry.id   AF-A0A834I1A3-F1
#
_cell.length_a   1.000
_cell.length_b   1.000
_cell.length_c   1.000
_cell.angle_alpha   90.00
_cell.angle_beta   90.00
_cell.angle_gamma   90.00
#
_symmetry.space_group_name_H-M   'P 1'
#
loop_
_entity.id
_entity.type
_entity.pdbx_description
1 polymer ?
#
loop_
_entity_poly.entity_id
_entity_poly.type
_entity_poly.pdbx_seq_one_letter_code
_entity_poly.pdbx_strand_id
1 'polypeptide(L)'
;MQQNLLHCYDRQVLEIDNEYRMKITNVFSPSRFWIVTRIQEHDLLHRFLQHFYSLYQDFYWLHKSQLCQNQHYVVMAFGSYYRAVLRNATPIHGNEDVRVFLVDYGISTTVRLKNMFHLLGELCNVPVFAIQATLSGVKPTDTWTWSPDSIDAFRDMVQDKLLKGKLKHLDDVNKTVELELDEYYNQTGGRNLIRKALLDQKLANPLTDSNEKKDLEAQQPSFSSIEEGFGFDQELDDYLLLEITLSYLHIGEIMITSISQFGS
;
A
#
# COMPACT_ATOMS: atom_id res chain seq x y z
N MET A 1 19.46 -6.42 -17.43
CA MET A 1 18.15 -7.10 -17.53
C MET A 1 17.24 -6.48 -16.49
N GLN A 2 16.08 -5.99 -16.88
CA GLN A 2 15.05 -5.50 -15.96
C GLN A 2 14.64 -6.68 -15.06
N GLN A 3 14.90 -6.58 -13.76
CA GLN A 3 14.51 -7.62 -12.81
C GLN A 3 13.06 -7.34 -12.39
N ASN A 4 12.12 -8.00 -13.06
CA ASN A 4 10.72 -7.96 -12.67
C ASN A 4 10.54 -8.85 -11.44
N LEU A 5 10.17 -8.23 -10.32
CA LEU A 5 9.78 -8.99 -9.13
C LEU A 5 8.49 -9.76 -9.42
N LEU A 6 8.39 -10.96 -8.84
CA LEU A 6 7.12 -11.70 -8.81
C LEU A 6 6.06 -10.89 -8.05
N HIS A 7 4.78 -11.09 -8.33
CA HIS A 7 3.68 -10.39 -7.65
C HIS A 7 2.88 -11.35 -6.77
N CYS A 8 2.49 -10.95 -5.54
CA CYS A 8 1.75 -11.85 -4.64
C CYS A 8 0.41 -12.31 -5.22
N TYR A 9 -0.23 -11.48 -6.05
CA TYR A 9 -1.40 -11.87 -6.84
C TYR A 9 -1.17 -13.18 -7.62
N ASP A 10 -0.04 -13.28 -8.34
CA ASP A 10 0.30 -14.47 -9.15
C ASP A 10 0.77 -15.67 -8.32
N ARG A 11 0.97 -15.47 -7.01
CA ARG A 11 1.56 -16.47 -6.10
C ARG A 11 0.55 -17.07 -5.12
N GLN A 12 -0.72 -16.73 -5.26
CA GLN A 12 -1.80 -17.29 -4.46
C GLN A 12 -3.01 -17.61 -5.35
N VAL A 13 -3.80 -18.60 -4.96
CA VAL A 13 -5.07 -18.91 -5.62
C VAL A 13 -6.17 -18.10 -4.95
N LEU A 14 -6.70 -17.11 -5.69
CA LEU A 14 -7.83 -16.30 -5.26
C LEU A 14 -9.11 -16.87 -5.87
N GLU A 15 -10.11 -17.12 -5.03
CA GLU A 15 -11.38 -17.71 -5.41
C GLU A 15 -12.51 -16.75 -5.05
N ILE A 16 -13.39 -16.49 -6.01
CA ILE A 16 -14.55 -15.63 -5.80
C ILE A 16 -15.42 -16.23 -4.70
N ASP A 17 -16.00 -15.34 -3.88
CA ASP A 17 -16.79 -15.64 -2.70
C ASP A 17 -16.03 -16.25 -1.50
N ASN A 18 -14.72 -16.50 -1.61
CA ASN A 18 -13.90 -16.84 -0.45
C ASN A 18 -13.51 -15.59 0.35
N GLU A 19 -13.25 -15.80 1.64
CA GLU A 19 -12.81 -14.77 2.58
C GLU A 19 -11.32 -14.89 2.88
N TYR A 20 -10.64 -13.75 2.88
CA TYR A 20 -9.20 -13.67 3.12
C TYR A 20 -8.92 -12.71 4.26
N ARG A 21 -8.01 -13.11 5.15
CA ARG A 21 -7.44 -12.23 6.18
C ARG A 21 -6.44 -11.28 5.53
N MET A 22 -6.52 -9.99 5.85
CA MET A 22 -5.67 -8.97 5.23
C MET A 22 -5.45 -7.73 6.09
N LYS A 23 -4.48 -6.91 5.69
CA LYS A 23 -4.31 -5.51 6.10
C LYS A 23 -4.42 -4.60 4.88
N ILE A 24 -4.91 -3.39 5.05
CA ILE A 24 -4.80 -2.32 4.05
C ILE A 24 -3.51 -1.54 4.35
N THR A 25 -2.65 -1.39 3.35
CA THR A 25 -1.33 -0.73 3.50
C THR A 25 -1.28 0.68 2.95
N ASN A 26 -2.17 1.01 2.00
CA ASN A 26 -2.33 2.37 1.51
C ASN A 26 -3.75 2.60 0.98
N VAL A 27 -4.26 3.82 1.14
CA VAL A 27 -5.58 4.26 0.68
C VAL A 27 -5.43 5.52 -0.14
N PHE A 28 -5.77 5.43 -1.43
CA PHE A 28 -6.04 6.60 -2.27
C PHE A 28 -7.52 6.99 -2.21
N SER A 29 -8.40 6.00 -2.35
CA SER A 29 -9.85 6.14 -2.18
C SER A 29 -10.51 4.78 -1.92
N PRO A 30 -11.81 4.72 -1.59
CA PRO A 30 -12.53 3.44 -1.52
C PRO A 30 -12.50 2.62 -2.83
N SER A 31 -12.26 3.27 -3.98
CA SER A 31 -12.09 2.59 -5.27
C SER A 31 -10.63 2.30 -5.63
N ARG A 32 -9.66 2.75 -4.82
CA ARG A 32 -8.22 2.61 -5.08
C ARG A 32 -7.46 2.47 -3.76
N PHE A 33 -7.16 1.25 -3.35
CA PHE A 33 -6.32 0.98 -2.19
C PHE A 33 -5.47 -0.27 -2.42
N TRP A 34 -4.53 -0.51 -1.50
CA TRP A 34 -3.63 -1.66 -1.55
C TRP A 34 -3.77 -2.52 -0.30
N ILE A 35 -3.78 -3.83 -0.51
CA ILE A 35 -3.91 -4.84 0.55
C ILE A 35 -2.68 -5.74 0.61
N VAL A 36 -2.46 -6.33 1.79
CA VAL A 36 -1.53 -7.45 2.00
C VAL A 36 -2.26 -8.61 2.64
N THR A 37 -2.28 -9.77 1.95
CA THR A 37 -2.86 -11.04 2.45
C THR A 37 -1.82 -11.91 3.18
N ARG A 38 -0.56 -11.89 2.71
CA ARG A 38 0.57 -12.62 3.29
C ARG A 38 1.28 -11.80 4.36
N ILE A 39 0.54 -11.47 5.42
CA ILE A 39 0.95 -10.51 6.45
C ILE A 39 2.25 -10.93 7.15
N GLN A 40 2.41 -12.21 7.49
CA GLN A 40 3.58 -12.67 8.23
C GLN A 40 4.86 -12.57 7.40
N GLU A 41 4.79 -12.92 6.12
CA GLU A 41 5.92 -12.86 5.20
C GLU A 41 6.28 -11.42 4.85
N HIS A 42 5.29 -10.54 4.73
CA HIS A 42 5.50 -9.10 4.60
C HIS A 42 6.24 -8.54 5.82
N ASP A 43 5.80 -8.87 7.04
CA ASP A 43 6.44 -8.41 8.28
C ASP A 43 7.86 -8.99 8.45
N LEU A 44 8.10 -10.23 8.00
CA LEU A 44 9.43 -10.84 7.97
C LEU A 44 10.37 -10.12 6.99
N LEU A 45 9.90 -9.83 5.77
CA LEU A 45 10.68 -9.08 4.78
C LEU A 45 11.04 -7.69 5.33
N HIS A 46 10.06 -6.97 5.88
CA HIS A 46 10.31 -5.64 6.43
C HIS A 46 11.39 -5.66 7.51
N ARG A 47 11.31 -6.60 8.47
CA ARG A 47 12.34 -6.76 9.52
C ARG A 47 13.71 -7.12 8.94
N PHE A 48 13.75 -7.98 7.93
CA PHE A 48 14.99 -8.31 7.24
C PHE A 48 15.62 -7.06 6.60
N LEU A 49 14.83 -6.26 5.87
CA LEU A 49 15.30 -5.02 5.25
C LEU A 49 15.88 -4.06 6.30
N GLN A 50 15.17 -3.85 7.42
CA GLN A 50 15.66 -2.98 8.49
C GLN A 50 17.00 -3.45 9.05
N HIS A 51 17.09 -4.73 9.40
CA HIS A 51 18.30 -5.28 10.01
C HIS A 51 19.48 -5.31 9.05
N PHE A 52 19.27 -5.79 7.82
CA PHE A 52 20.33 -5.95 6.84
C PHE A 52 20.88 -4.59 6.38
N TYR A 53 20.01 -3.67 5.95
CA TYR A 53 20.49 -2.41 5.38
C TYR A 53 20.99 -1.45 6.46
N SER A 54 20.55 -1.54 7.72
CA SER A 54 21.18 -0.75 8.80
C SER A 54 22.64 -1.12 9.04
N LEU A 55 23.03 -2.39 8.81
CA LEU A 55 24.40 -2.86 8.96
C LEU A 55 25.25 -2.72 7.70
N TYR A 56 24.63 -2.84 6.51
CA TYR A 56 25.35 -2.98 5.25
C TYR A 56 25.09 -1.85 4.24
N GLN A 57 24.38 -0.78 4.61
CA GLN A 57 24.03 0.32 3.69
C GLN A 57 25.19 0.85 2.84
N ASP A 58 26.39 1.00 3.41
CA ASP A 58 27.56 1.55 2.70
C ASP A 58 28.03 0.65 1.55
N PHE A 59 27.83 -0.67 1.67
CA PHE A 59 28.18 -1.65 0.63
C PHE A 59 27.13 -1.72 -0.49
N TYR A 60 25.90 -1.31 -0.20
CA TYR A 60 24.78 -1.36 -1.14
C TYR A 60 24.40 0.02 -1.67
N TRP A 61 25.10 1.08 -1.27
CA TRP A 61 24.82 2.43 -1.71
C TRP A 61 24.88 2.55 -3.24
N LEU A 62 23.92 3.31 -3.80
CA LEU A 62 23.71 3.39 -5.24
C LEU A 62 24.20 4.73 -5.79
N HIS A 63 25.14 4.70 -6.74
CA HIS A 63 25.54 5.91 -7.45
C HIS A 63 24.50 6.32 -8.49
N LYS A 64 24.30 7.63 -8.68
CA LYS A 64 23.31 8.20 -9.61
C LYS A 64 23.41 7.61 -11.02
N SER A 65 24.61 7.34 -11.52
CA SER A 65 24.83 6.77 -12.85
C SER A 65 24.32 5.33 -13.02
N GLN A 66 23.98 4.65 -11.93
CA GLN A 66 23.46 3.27 -11.91
C GLN A 66 21.93 3.23 -11.84
N LEU A 67 21.27 4.39 -11.77
CA LEU A 67 19.82 4.45 -11.76
C LEU A 67 19.24 4.13 -13.14
N CYS A 68 18.24 3.27 -13.13
CA CYS A 68 17.46 2.89 -14.28
C CYS A 68 15.98 3.03 -13.91
N GLN A 69 15.24 3.79 -14.70
CA GLN A 69 13.80 3.91 -14.52
C GLN A 69 13.15 2.53 -14.65
N ASN A 70 12.11 2.28 -13.85
CA ASN A 70 11.39 1.00 -13.75
C ASN A 70 12.23 -0.19 -13.25
N GLN A 71 13.35 0.09 -12.57
CA GLN A 71 14.17 -0.92 -11.87
C GLN A 71 13.86 -0.90 -10.37
N HIS A 72 13.98 -2.08 -9.73
CA HIS A 72 13.79 -2.26 -8.29
C HIS A 72 15.07 -1.97 -7.50
N TYR A 73 14.90 -1.29 -6.37
CA TYR A 73 15.92 -0.86 -5.43
C TYR A 73 15.42 -1.04 -4.00
N VAL A 74 16.31 -0.80 -3.03
CA VAL A 74 15.92 -0.50 -1.65
C VAL A 74 16.07 0.99 -1.41
N VAL A 75 15.14 1.59 -0.67
CA VAL A 75 15.16 3.01 -0.33
C VAL A 75 14.98 3.22 1.17
N MET A 76 15.65 4.23 1.72
CA MET A 76 15.34 4.76 3.05
C MET A 76 14.30 5.87 2.91
N ALA A 77 13.05 5.57 3.29
CA ALA A 77 11.94 6.51 3.35
C ALA A 77 11.33 6.47 4.76
N PHE A 78 10.80 7.57 5.28
CA PHE A 78 10.05 7.55 6.56
C PHE A 78 10.82 6.89 7.73
N GLY A 79 12.15 7.00 7.74
CA GLY A 79 13.01 6.36 8.75
C GLY A 79 13.13 4.84 8.67
N SER A 80 12.72 4.19 7.57
CA SER A 80 12.80 2.75 7.37
C SER A 80 13.22 2.37 5.94
N TYR A 81 13.78 1.16 5.79
CA TYR A 81 14.15 0.59 4.50
C TYR A 81 12.98 -0.15 3.83
N TYR A 82 12.76 0.13 2.54
CA TYR A 82 11.67 -0.44 1.76
C TYR A 82 12.17 -0.92 0.39
N ARG A 83 11.54 -1.96 -0.18
CA ARG A 83 11.69 -2.21 -1.62
C ARG A 83 10.88 -1.18 -2.39
N ALA A 84 11.47 -0.65 -3.45
CA ALA A 84 10.81 0.32 -4.29
C ALA A 84 11.18 0.13 -5.76
N VAL A 85 10.31 0.59 -6.65
CA VAL A 85 10.63 0.77 -8.08
C VAL A 85 10.86 2.25 -8.36
N LEU A 86 11.91 2.57 -9.11
CA LEU A 86 12.17 3.94 -9.55
C LEU A 86 11.18 4.35 -10.64
N ARG A 87 10.36 5.37 -10.40
CA ARG A 87 9.34 5.83 -11.36
C ARG A 87 9.79 7.04 -12.16
N ASN A 88 10.43 8.00 -11.52
CA ASN A 88 11.04 9.14 -12.20
C ASN A 88 12.46 9.39 -11.67
N ALA A 89 13.43 9.32 -12.58
CA ALA A 89 14.85 9.51 -12.31
C ALA A 89 15.34 10.94 -12.57
N THR A 90 14.51 11.83 -13.15
CA THR A 90 14.92 13.22 -13.34
C THR A 90 14.85 13.95 -11.99
N PRO A 91 15.96 14.58 -11.55
CA PRO A 91 16.00 15.50 -10.42
C PRO A 91 14.76 16.40 -10.40
N ILE A 92 13.87 16.18 -9.43
CA ILE A 92 12.69 17.03 -9.29
C ILE A 92 13.21 18.42 -8.89
N HIS A 93 12.97 19.43 -9.73
CA HIS A 93 13.39 20.82 -9.51
C HIS A 93 14.91 21.05 -9.36
N GLY A 94 15.75 20.20 -9.96
CA GLY A 94 17.21 20.32 -9.86
C GLY A 94 17.80 19.82 -8.53
N ASN A 95 16.96 19.34 -7.61
CA ASN A 95 17.38 18.66 -6.39
C ASN A 95 17.66 17.19 -6.67
N GLU A 96 18.55 16.57 -5.89
CA GLU A 96 18.84 15.13 -5.92
C GLU A 96 17.68 14.26 -5.39
N ASP A 97 16.45 14.64 -5.70
CA ASP A 97 15.22 13.96 -5.32
C ASP A 97 14.69 13.17 -6.51
N VAL A 98 14.23 11.95 -6.23
CA VAL A 98 13.67 11.04 -7.23
C VAL A 98 12.37 10.44 -6.72
N ARG A 99 11.48 10.12 -7.65
CA ARG A 99 10.19 9.51 -7.32
C ARG A 99 10.27 7.99 -7.38
N VAL A 100 9.80 7.36 -6.31
CA VAL A 100 9.81 5.91 -6.14
C VAL A 100 8.43 5.43 -5.70
N PHE A 101 8.14 4.17 -6.00
CA PHE A 101 6.92 3.50 -5.54
C PHE A 101 7.28 2.31 -4.64
N LEU A 102 6.84 2.34 -3.39
CA LEU A 102 7.05 1.30 -2.39
C LEU A 102 6.16 0.10 -2.70
N VAL A 103 6.71 -0.85 -3.46
CA VAL A 103 5.98 -1.95 -4.11
C VAL A 103 5.29 -2.91 -3.13
N ASP A 104 5.73 -2.95 -1.88
CA ASP A 104 5.15 -3.80 -0.85
C ASP A 104 4.01 -3.14 -0.07
N TYR A 105 3.80 -1.83 -0.27
CA TYR A 105 2.86 -1.01 0.51
C TYR A 105 1.85 -0.27 -0.36
N GLY A 106 2.14 -0.05 -1.65
CA GLY A 106 1.26 0.71 -2.52
C GLY A 106 1.45 2.22 -2.44
N ILE A 107 2.60 2.71 -1.96
CA ILE A 107 2.83 4.14 -1.67
C ILE A 107 3.78 4.74 -2.72
N SER A 108 3.37 5.83 -3.37
CA SER A 108 4.28 6.66 -4.16
C SER A 108 4.87 7.76 -3.28
N THR A 109 6.17 7.99 -3.33
CA THR A 109 6.83 9.05 -2.54
C THR A 109 8.11 9.54 -3.22
N THR A 110 8.68 10.62 -2.68
CA THR A 110 9.93 11.22 -3.13
C THR A 110 11.04 10.94 -2.11
N VAL A 111 12.19 10.47 -2.58
CA VAL A 111 13.37 10.21 -1.74
C VAL A 111 14.60 10.88 -2.33
N ARG A 112 15.56 11.20 -1.46
CA ARG A 112 16.88 11.68 -1.90
C ARG A 112 17.69 10.54 -2.51
N LEU A 113 18.48 10.83 -3.54
CA LEU A 113 19.39 9.88 -4.19
C LEU A 113 20.31 9.16 -3.20
N LYS A 114 20.81 9.89 -2.20
CA LYS A 114 21.67 9.31 -1.14
C LYS A 114 21.00 8.21 -0.31
N ASN A 115 19.67 8.15 -0.34
CA ASN A 115 18.85 7.17 0.38
C ASN A 115 18.47 5.97 -0.52
N MET A 116 19.12 5.80 -1.67
CA MET A 116 18.91 4.66 -2.56
C MET A 116 20.02 3.62 -2.45
N PHE A 117 19.62 2.36 -2.49
CA PHE A 117 20.48 1.21 -2.32
C PHE A 117 20.14 0.13 -3.34
N HIS A 118 21.14 -0.64 -3.75
CA HIS A 118 20.96 -1.86 -4.53
C HIS A 118 20.06 -2.84 -3.77
N LEU A 119 19.11 -3.45 -4.48
CA LEU A 119 18.32 -4.57 -3.95
C LEU A 119 19.22 -5.82 -3.89
N LEU A 120 19.28 -6.46 -2.71
CA LEU A 120 19.94 -7.74 -2.53
C LEU A 120 19.31 -8.78 -3.46
N GLY A 121 20.14 -9.48 -4.25
CA GLY A 121 19.68 -10.35 -5.34
C GLY A 121 18.73 -11.47 -4.89
N GLU A 122 18.92 -12.01 -3.69
CA GLU A 122 18.07 -13.03 -3.09
C GLU A 122 16.64 -12.51 -2.83
N LEU A 123 16.49 -11.22 -2.53
CA LEU A 123 15.19 -10.58 -2.33
C LEU A 123 14.44 -10.35 -3.64
N CYS A 124 15.08 -10.53 -4.80
CA CYS A 124 14.40 -10.46 -6.09
C CYS A 124 13.45 -11.65 -6.32
N ASN A 125 13.64 -12.75 -5.60
CA ASN A 125 12.76 -13.93 -5.66
C ASN A 125 11.57 -13.83 -4.70
N VAL A 126 11.57 -12.84 -3.80
CA VAL A 126 10.44 -12.58 -2.90
C VAL A 126 9.38 -11.79 -3.68
N PRO A 127 8.12 -12.22 -3.73
CA PRO A 127 7.10 -11.49 -4.45
C PRO A 127 6.81 -10.14 -3.81
N VAL A 128 6.36 -9.15 -4.59
CA VAL A 128 5.79 -7.90 -4.06
C VAL A 128 4.48 -8.19 -3.35
N PHE A 129 4.27 -7.56 -2.20
CA PHE A 129 3.18 -7.93 -1.29
C PHE A 129 1.89 -7.16 -1.50
N ALA A 130 1.96 -5.89 -1.91
CA ALA A 130 0.78 -5.05 -2.09
C ALA A 130 -0.02 -5.52 -3.32
N ILE A 131 -1.32 -5.74 -3.14
CA ILE A 131 -2.26 -6.07 -4.20
C ILE A 131 -3.25 -4.92 -4.33
N GLN A 132 -3.49 -4.48 -5.56
CA GLN A 132 -4.46 -3.42 -5.88
C GLN A 132 -5.88 -3.91 -5.60
N ALA A 133 -6.69 -3.07 -4.95
CA ALA A 133 -8.01 -3.44 -4.49
C ALA A 133 -9.04 -2.30 -4.58
N THR A 134 -10.30 -2.71 -4.73
CA THR A 134 -11.47 -1.83 -4.79
C THR A 134 -12.57 -2.32 -3.84
N LEU A 135 -13.34 -1.40 -3.24
CA LEU A 135 -14.44 -1.73 -2.34
C LEU A 135 -15.70 -1.98 -3.16
N SER A 136 -16.36 -3.11 -2.91
CA SER A 136 -17.52 -3.53 -3.68
C SER A 136 -18.79 -2.78 -3.34
N GLY A 137 -19.61 -2.50 -4.37
CA GLY A 137 -21.01 -2.10 -4.21
C GLY A 137 -21.24 -0.69 -3.69
N VAL A 138 -20.24 0.20 -3.77
CA VAL A 138 -20.32 1.61 -3.43
C VAL A 138 -19.72 2.50 -4.52
N LYS A 139 -20.23 3.73 -4.61
CA LYS A 139 -19.74 4.81 -5.49
C LYS A 139 -19.74 6.14 -4.73
N PRO A 140 -19.05 7.18 -5.21
CA PRO A 140 -19.14 8.51 -4.62
C PRO A 140 -20.58 9.06 -4.60
N THR A 141 -20.85 10.05 -3.74
CA THR A 141 -22.20 10.52 -3.44
C THR A 141 -22.85 11.32 -4.57
N ASP A 142 -22.20 12.30 -5.19
CA ASP A 142 -22.81 13.04 -6.32
C ASP A 142 -21.77 13.52 -7.35
N THR A 143 -20.51 13.08 -7.19
CA THR A 143 -19.35 13.45 -7.99
C THR A 143 -18.76 12.23 -8.69
N TRP A 144 -18.03 12.42 -9.78
CA TRP A 144 -17.27 11.34 -10.42
C TRP A 144 -16.08 10.84 -9.57
N THR A 145 -15.75 11.56 -8.49
CA THR A 145 -14.62 11.31 -7.59
C THR A 145 -15.08 11.24 -6.14
N TRP A 146 -14.32 10.54 -5.29
CA TRP A 146 -14.57 10.47 -3.85
C TRP A 146 -14.24 11.80 -3.16
N SER A 147 -15.09 12.25 -2.24
CA SER A 147 -14.79 13.44 -1.42
C SER A 147 -13.71 13.13 -0.38
N PRO A 148 -12.93 14.13 0.08
CA PRO A 148 -11.98 13.96 1.17
C PRO A 148 -12.60 13.29 2.40
N ASP A 149 -13.75 13.76 2.88
CA ASP A 149 -14.47 13.18 4.03
C ASP A 149 -14.76 11.68 3.84
N SER A 150 -15.09 11.26 2.62
CA SER A 150 -15.38 9.84 2.33
C SER A 150 -14.10 9.00 2.34
N ILE A 151 -13.00 9.57 1.86
CA ILE A 151 -11.68 8.93 1.86
C ILE A 151 -11.17 8.81 3.29
N ASP A 152 -11.27 9.87 4.09
CA ASP A 152 -10.81 9.92 5.47
C ASP A 152 -11.61 8.95 6.34
N ALA A 153 -12.94 8.94 6.22
CA ALA A 153 -13.77 7.97 6.94
C ALA A 153 -13.44 6.52 6.53
N PHE A 154 -13.21 6.25 5.24
CA PHE A 154 -12.77 4.93 4.80
C PHE A 154 -11.41 4.57 5.40
N ARG A 155 -10.45 5.51 5.42
CA ARG A 155 -9.13 5.35 6.03
C ARG A 155 -9.24 5.00 7.52
N ASP A 156 -10.01 5.77 8.30
CA ASP A 156 -10.26 5.52 9.73
C ASP A 156 -10.88 4.13 9.99
N MET A 157 -11.71 3.67 9.06
CA MET A 157 -12.35 2.35 9.15
C MET A 157 -11.38 1.19 8.89
N VAL A 158 -10.30 1.39 8.14
CA VAL A 158 -9.43 0.31 7.65
C VAL A 158 -8.00 0.33 8.16
N GLN A 159 -7.47 1.50 8.52
CA GLN A 159 -6.08 1.70 8.89
C GLN A 159 -5.77 1.01 10.22
N ASP A 160 -4.56 0.45 10.31
CA ASP A 160 -4.03 -0.25 11.49
C ASP A 160 -4.92 -1.40 12.02
N LYS A 161 -5.85 -1.88 11.20
CA LYS A 161 -6.78 -2.96 11.53
C LYS A 161 -6.47 -4.22 10.76
N LEU A 162 -6.80 -5.33 11.40
CA LEU A 162 -6.90 -6.61 10.72
C LEU A 162 -8.30 -6.77 10.16
N LEU A 163 -8.39 -6.99 8.86
CA LEU A 163 -9.64 -7.09 8.13
C LEU A 163 -9.85 -8.51 7.58
N LYS A 164 -11.11 -8.83 7.30
CA LYS A 164 -11.51 -9.92 6.41
C LYS A 164 -12.14 -9.31 5.17
N GLY A 165 -11.69 -9.77 4.01
CA GLY A 165 -12.23 -9.35 2.73
C GLY A 165 -12.80 -10.55 1.99
N LYS A 166 -14.08 -10.50 1.66
CA LYS A 166 -14.73 -11.47 0.77
C LYS A 166 -14.52 -11.04 -0.67
N LEU A 167 -13.91 -11.91 -1.49
CA LEU A 167 -13.64 -11.63 -2.89
C LEU A 167 -14.92 -11.63 -3.72
N LYS A 168 -15.14 -10.57 -4.51
CA LYS A 168 -16.32 -10.42 -5.38
C LYS A 168 -15.99 -10.50 -6.86
N HIS A 169 -14.82 -9.97 -7.24
CA HIS A 169 -14.39 -9.95 -8.63
C HIS A 169 -12.85 -9.97 -8.71
N LEU A 170 -12.33 -10.56 -9.79
CA LEU A 170 -10.92 -10.60 -10.16
C LEU A 170 -10.73 -9.93 -11.51
N ASP A 171 -9.79 -8.99 -11.59
CA ASP A 171 -9.25 -8.49 -12.84
C ASP A 171 -7.82 -9.00 -12.98
N ASP A 172 -7.64 -10.13 -13.66
CA ASP A 172 -6.33 -10.76 -13.89
C ASP A 172 -5.42 -9.90 -14.77
N VAL A 173 -5.99 -9.07 -15.66
CA VAL A 173 -5.22 -8.21 -16.57
C VAL A 173 -4.54 -7.11 -15.78
N ASN A 174 -5.28 -6.46 -14.87
CA ASN A 174 -4.77 -5.38 -14.03
C ASN A 174 -4.31 -5.86 -12.64
N LYS A 175 -4.40 -7.17 -12.36
CA LYS A 175 -4.08 -7.78 -11.06
C LYS A 175 -4.77 -7.10 -9.89
N THR A 176 -6.03 -6.71 -10.11
CA THR A 176 -6.86 -5.98 -9.16
C THR A 176 -7.94 -6.90 -8.59
N VAL A 177 -8.26 -6.73 -7.31
CA VAL A 177 -9.34 -7.45 -6.63
C VAL A 177 -10.49 -6.51 -6.23
N GLU A 178 -11.72 -7.00 -6.28
CA GLU A 178 -12.87 -6.30 -5.68
C GLU A 178 -13.31 -7.04 -4.42
N LEU A 179 -13.47 -6.30 -3.32
CA LEU A 179 -13.67 -6.87 -1.99
C LEU A 179 -14.90 -6.29 -1.29
N GLU A 180 -15.64 -7.15 -0.60
CA GLU A 180 -16.51 -6.74 0.50
C GLU A 180 -15.70 -6.84 1.81
N LEU A 181 -15.56 -5.72 2.52
CA LEU A 181 -14.68 -5.60 3.70
C LEU A 181 -15.44 -5.52 5.02
N ASP A 182 -14.88 -6.17 6.04
CA ASP A 182 -15.33 -6.15 7.44
C ASP A 182 -14.12 -6.30 8.38
N GLU A 183 -14.28 -5.93 9.64
CA GLU A 183 -13.24 -6.14 10.66
C GLU A 183 -13.10 -7.64 11.00
N TYR A 184 -11.86 -8.13 11.12
CA TYR A 184 -11.60 -9.57 11.27
C TYR A 184 -12.15 -10.15 12.58
N TYR A 185 -12.02 -9.42 13.69
CA TYR A 185 -12.40 -9.90 15.02
C TYR A 185 -13.84 -9.58 15.42
N ASN A 186 -14.64 -8.97 14.53
CA ASN A 186 -15.99 -8.59 14.90
C ASN A 186 -16.88 -9.85 15.07
N GLN A 187 -17.25 -10.14 16.33
CA GLN A 187 -17.99 -11.34 16.74
C GLN A 187 -19.51 -11.13 16.78
N THR A 188 -20.00 -9.90 16.63
CA THR A 188 -21.43 -9.68 16.44
C THR A 188 -21.77 -10.13 15.03
N GLY A 189 -22.67 -11.11 14.89
CA GLY A 189 -23.25 -11.53 13.60
C GLY A 189 -23.98 -10.40 12.83
N GLY A 190 -23.91 -9.17 13.33
CA GLY A 190 -24.29 -7.94 12.65
C GLY A 190 -23.09 -7.35 11.91
N ARG A 191 -23.02 -7.68 10.61
CA ARG A 191 -22.32 -7.00 9.52
C ARG A 191 -21.93 -5.53 9.81
N ASN A 192 -20.79 -5.25 10.43
CA ASN A 192 -20.13 -3.93 10.38
C ASN A 192 -19.39 -3.79 9.05
N LEU A 193 -20.10 -4.06 7.96
CA LEU A 193 -19.54 -3.92 6.62
C LEU A 193 -19.10 -2.47 6.46
N ILE A 194 -17.85 -2.26 6.07
CA ILE A 194 -17.31 -0.92 5.81
C ILE A 194 -18.20 -0.21 4.78
N ARG A 195 -18.70 -0.96 3.78
CA ARG A 195 -19.77 -0.53 2.87
C ARG A 195 -20.99 0.04 3.60
N LYS A 196 -21.54 -0.69 4.58
CA LYS A 196 -22.74 -0.27 5.31
C LYS A 196 -22.48 1.03 6.08
N ALA A 197 -21.32 1.13 6.74
CA ALA A 197 -20.95 2.33 7.48
C ALA A 197 -20.86 3.57 6.56
N LEU A 198 -20.24 3.45 5.38
CA LEU A 198 -20.19 4.52 4.38
C LEU A 198 -21.59 4.95 3.91
N LEU A 199 -22.47 3.98 3.64
CA LEU A 199 -23.84 4.26 3.20
C LEU A 199 -24.69 4.91 4.30
N ASP A 200 -24.63 4.39 5.53
CA ASP A 200 -25.41 4.91 6.66
C ASP A 200 -24.98 6.35 7.02
N GLN A 201 -23.69 6.67 6.86
CA GLN A 201 -23.14 8.02 7.06
C GLN A 201 -23.33 8.95 5.86
N LYS A 202 -23.92 8.46 4.75
CA LYS A 202 -24.06 9.21 3.48
C LYS A 202 -22.73 9.69 2.91
N LEU A 203 -21.67 8.90 3.08
CA LEU A 203 -20.34 9.09 2.51
C LEU A 203 -20.14 8.27 1.22
N ALA A 204 -21.12 7.46 0.86
CA ALA A 204 -21.16 6.76 -0.41
C ALA A 204 -22.60 6.56 -0.87
N ASN A 205 -22.78 6.32 -2.16
CA ASN A 205 -24.00 5.80 -2.73
C ASN A 205 -23.87 4.31 -3.08
N PRO A 206 -24.98 3.55 -3.12
CA PRO A 206 -24.95 2.18 -3.58
C PRO A 206 -24.61 2.13 -5.06
N LEU A 207 -23.71 1.22 -5.43
CA LEU A 207 -23.40 0.89 -6.82
C LEU A 207 -23.98 -0.48 -7.14
N THR A 208 -24.89 -0.53 -8.12
CA THR A 208 -25.56 -1.78 -8.54
C THR A 208 -25.40 -2.09 -10.02
N ASP A 209 -24.95 -1.12 -10.82
CA ASP A 209 -24.75 -1.28 -12.28
C ASP A 209 -23.24 -1.34 -12.60
N SER A 210 -22.83 -2.40 -13.28
CA SER A 210 -21.45 -2.60 -13.72
C SER A 210 -20.99 -1.62 -14.80
N ASN A 211 -21.90 -1.08 -15.61
CA ASN A 211 -21.55 -0.07 -16.63
C ASN A 211 -21.22 1.26 -15.95
N GLU A 212 -22.04 1.67 -14.99
CA GLU A 212 -21.79 2.86 -14.18
C GLU A 212 -20.44 2.75 -13.44
N LYS A 213 -20.09 1.56 -12.95
CA LYS A 213 -18.77 1.31 -12.34
C LYS A 213 -17.62 1.69 -13.28
N LYS A 214 -17.66 1.22 -14.53
CA LYS A 214 -16.61 1.48 -15.52
C LYS A 214 -16.49 2.97 -15.82
N ASP A 215 -17.62 3.66 -15.97
CA ASP A 215 -17.63 5.09 -16.23
C ASP A 215 -17.02 5.88 -15.07
N LEU A 216 -17.38 5.54 -13.82
CA LEU A 216 -16.80 6.14 -12.61
C LEU A 216 -15.30 5.87 -12.45
N GLU A 217 -14.87 4.65 -12.77
CA GLU A 217 -13.45 4.27 -12.71
C GLU A 217 -12.61 5.00 -13.76
N ALA A 218 -13.18 5.32 -14.92
CA ALA A 218 -12.52 6.08 -15.99
C ALA A 218 -12.28 7.56 -15.63
N GLN A 219 -13.06 8.12 -14.69
CA GLN A 219 -12.89 9.49 -14.23
C GLN A 219 -11.88 9.63 -13.09
N GLN A 220 -11.44 8.51 -12.52
CA GLN A 220 -10.47 8.48 -11.43
C GLN A 220 -9.08 8.11 -11.94
N PRO A 221 -8.00 8.56 -11.29
CA PRO A 221 -6.66 8.09 -11.59
C PRO A 221 -6.59 6.54 -11.58
N SER A 222 -5.99 5.98 -12.62
CA SER A 222 -5.70 4.55 -12.67
C SER A 222 -4.66 4.19 -11.62
N PHE A 223 -4.58 2.92 -11.20
CA PHE A 223 -3.51 2.49 -10.31
C PHE A 223 -2.13 2.84 -10.87
N SER A 224 -1.86 2.57 -12.16
CA SER A 224 -0.59 2.94 -12.79
C SER A 224 -0.27 4.43 -12.68
N SER A 225 -1.28 5.30 -12.87
CA SER A 225 -1.13 6.75 -12.70
C SER A 225 -0.76 7.11 -11.26
N ILE A 226 -1.43 6.51 -10.28
CA ILE A 226 -1.17 6.74 -8.85
C ILE A 226 0.22 6.23 -8.46
N GLU A 227 0.65 5.08 -8.99
CA GLU A 227 1.97 4.51 -8.73
C GLU A 227 3.11 5.33 -9.36
N GLU A 228 2.85 6.07 -10.43
CA GLU A 228 3.75 7.09 -10.99
C GLU A 228 3.71 8.41 -10.19
N GLY A 229 2.83 8.49 -9.20
CA GLY A 229 2.62 9.59 -8.28
C GLY A 229 1.77 10.73 -8.82
N PHE A 230 0.95 10.47 -9.84
CA PHE A 230 -0.07 11.41 -10.28
C PHE A 230 -1.34 11.24 -9.45
N GLY A 231 -1.96 12.36 -9.05
CA GLY A 231 -3.23 12.37 -8.31
C GLY A 231 -3.13 12.54 -6.80
N PHE A 232 -1.92 12.61 -6.24
CA PHE A 232 -1.71 13.05 -4.85
C PHE A 232 -1.41 14.56 -4.84
N ASP A 233 -2.14 15.33 -4.04
CA ASP A 233 -1.72 16.68 -3.65
C ASP A 233 -0.55 16.58 -2.67
N GLN A 234 0.49 17.38 -2.88
CA GLN A 234 1.73 17.38 -2.08
C GLN A 234 1.52 17.58 -0.57
N GLU A 235 0.38 18.14 -0.13
CA GLU A 235 0.07 18.35 1.30
C GLU A 235 -0.36 17.06 2.04
N LEU A 236 -0.87 16.05 1.33
CA LEU A 236 -1.28 14.77 1.93
C LEU A 236 -0.08 13.86 2.27
N ASP A 237 1.07 14.09 1.62
CA ASP A 237 2.31 13.36 1.90
C ASP A 237 2.69 13.49 3.38
N ASP A 238 2.56 14.69 3.97
CA ASP A 238 2.97 14.99 5.36
C ASP A 238 2.09 14.32 6.44
N TYR A 239 0.83 14.01 6.14
CA TYR A 239 -0.07 13.32 7.07
C TYR A 239 0.14 11.79 7.06
N LEU A 240 0.26 11.19 5.87
CA LEU A 240 0.59 9.76 5.73
C LEU A 240 1.98 9.46 6.32
N LEU A 241 2.90 10.43 6.20
CA LEU A 241 4.24 10.48 6.80
C LEU A 241 4.22 10.37 8.34
N LEU A 242 3.31 11.09 9.01
CA LEU A 242 3.24 11.10 10.47
C LEU A 242 2.71 9.77 11.02
N GLU A 243 1.70 9.20 10.40
CA GLU A 243 0.96 8.04 10.93
C GLU A 243 1.73 6.72 10.77
N ILE A 244 2.45 6.54 9.65
CA ILE A 244 3.36 5.40 9.49
C ILE A 244 4.45 5.47 10.57
N THR A 245 5.07 6.64 10.77
CA THR A 245 6.10 6.80 11.80
C THR A 245 5.56 6.48 13.20
N LEU A 246 4.34 6.92 13.53
CA LEU A 246 3.71 6.66 14.83
C LEU A 246 3.34 5.19 15.06
N SER A 247 2.81 4.49 14.06
CA SER A 247 2.49 3.06 14.17
C SER A 247 3.74 2.20 14.46
N TYR A 248 4.88 2.52 13.84
CA TYR A 248 6.14 1.79 14.07
C TYR A 248 6.93 2.26 15.30
N LEU A 249 6.82 3.54 15.71
CA LEU A 249 7.34 4.02 17.00
C LEU A 249 6.66 3.29 18.17
N HIS A 250 5.35 3.09 18.10
CA HIS A 250 4.61 2.36 19.14
C HIS A 250 5.07 0.90 19.24
N ILE A 251 5.36 0.24 18.11
CA ILE A 251 5.95 -1.10 18.08
C ILE A 251 7.37 -1.10 18.65
N GLY A 252 8.17 -0.07 18.36
CA GLY A 252 9.53 0.10 18.91
C GLY A 252 9.55 0.27 20.44
N GLU A 253 8.65 1.08 21.00
CA GLU A 253 8.57 1.32 22.44
C GLU A 253 8.09 0.09 23.24
N ILE A 254 7.14 -0.68 22.68
CA ILE A 254 6.67 -1.95 23.26
C ILE A 254 7.82 -2.99 23.30
N MET A 255 8.71 -2.97 22.31
CA MET A 255 9.85 -3.88 22.24
C MET A 255 10.98 -3.48 23.21
N ILE A 256 11.25 -2.18 23.39
CA ILE A 256 12.26 -1.69 24.37
C ILE A 256 11.82 -2.01 25.81
N THR A 257 10.53 -1.87 26.12
CA THR A 257 9.97 -2.22 27.44
C THR A 257 9.91 -3.73 27.68
N SER A 258 9.78 -4.54 26.63
CA SER A 258 9.82 -6.01 26.76
C SER A 258 11.24 -6.52 26.98
N ILE A 259 12.26 -5.92 26.35
CA ILE A 259 13.66 -6.33 26.51
C ILE A 259 14.23 -5.94 27.88
N SER A 260 13.79 -4.81 28.46
CA SER A 260 14.23 -4.38 29.80
C SER A 260 13.68 -5.24 30.95
N GLN A 261 12.62 -6.03 30.72
CA GLN A 261 12.06 -6.96 31.73
C GLN A 261 12.69 -8.36 31.70
N PHE A 262 13.45 -8.71 30.67
CA PHE A 262 14.19 -9.98 30.59
C PHE A 262 15.69 -9.84 30.88
N GLY A 263 16.14 -8.63 31.24
CA GLY A 263 17.54 -8.29 31.50
C GLY A 263 17.88 -7.96 32.96
N SER A 264 17.04 -8.33 33.93
CA SER A 264 17.29 -8.16 35.38
C SER A 264 17.28 -9.48 36.13
#